data_AF-A0A7C9IVU1-F1
#
_entry.id   AF-A0A7C9IVU1-F1
#
_cell.length_a   1.000
_cell.length_b   1.000
_cell.length_c   1.000
_cell.angle_alpha   90.00
_cell.angle_beta   90.00
_cell.angle_gamma   90.00
#
_symmetry.space_group_name_H-M   'P 1'
#
loop_
_entity.id
_entity.type
_entity.pdbx_description
1 polymer ?
#
loop_
_entity_poly.entity_id
_entity_poly.type
_entity_poly.pdbx_seq_one_letter_code
_entity_poly.pdbx_strand_id
1 'polypeptide(L)'
;MKTILLVCSCLALALIMPGAAAARQGDVFEPIPRAECQHLQGLAEKALKTRFSLTPNAPFLYMTGDAENERDEAGRGCLLIAKGTGRDFPEGPAALDRKLRQAFQGWTATDSGFYGNYETSGGRSALTQGDRLLVIEAGWEPTTEAEALAQKKCPQSPIDTCVKYFKPTQLLYTVKVHVARRMEAHR
;
A
#
# COMPACT_ATOMS: atom_id res chain seq x y z
N MET A 1 -59.74 -0.31 38.90
CA MET A 1 -59.41 -1.45 38.01
C MET A 1 -58.66 -0.90 36.81
N LYS A 2 -57.47 -1.44 36.55
CA LYS A 2 -56.51 -0.99 35.52
C LYS A 2 -56.97 -1.47 34.14
N THR A 3 -56.99 -0.57 33.15
CA THR A 3 -56.96 -0.95 31.73
C THR A 3 -55.84 -0.19 31.04
N ILE A 4 -54.92 -0.97 30.50
CA ILE A 4 -53.71 -0.61 29.77
C ILE A 4 -54.10 -0.35 28.31
N LEU A 5 -53.62 0.75 27.70
CA LEU A 5 -53.71 0.96 26.26
C LEU A 5 -52.31 1.23 25.69
N LEU A 6 -51.99 0.41 24.68
CA LEU A 6 -50.72 0.23 24.00
C LEU A 6 -50.16 1.52 23.40
N VAL A 7 -48.89 1.78 23.66
CA VAL A 7 -48.07 2.69 22.84
C VAL A 7 -47.60 1.90 21.63
N CYS A 8 -48.09 2.28 20.45
CA CYS A 8 -47.72 1.72 19.16
C CYS A 8 -46.24 2.01 18.89
N SER A 9 -45.44 0.94 18.87
CA SER A 9 -44.01 0.98 18.60
C SER A 9 -43.77 1.11 17.10
N CYS A 10 -43.50 2.31 16.61
CA CYS A 10 -42.85 2.48 15.30
C CYS A 10 -41.36 2.19 15.47
N LEU A 11 -40.98 0.93 15.26
CA LEU A 11 -39.59 0.55 14.99
C LEU A 11 -39.11 1.29 13.74
N ALA A 12 -38.36 2.38 13.93
CA ALA A 12 -37.47 2.88 12.89
C ALA A 12 -36.30 1.89 12.78
N LEU A 13 -36.34 1.06 11.74
CA LEU A 13 -35.25 0.18 11.34
C LEU A 13 -34.06 1.07 10.91
N ALA A 14 -33.19 1.43 11.84
CA ALA A 14 -31.90 2.02 11.51
C ALA A 14 -31.06 0.94 10.82
N LEU A 15 -30.93 1.04 9.51
CA LEU A 15 -29.94 0.32 8.73
C LEU A 15 -28.56 0.74 9.22
N ILE A 16 -27.98 -0.03 10.14
CA ILE A 16 -26.58 0.09 10.53
C ILE A 16 -25.77 -0.47 9.35
N MET A 17 -25.37 0.42 8.44
CA MET A 17 -24.33 0.09 7.48
C MET A 17 -23.05 -0.25 8.25
N PRO A 18 -22.39 -1.39 7.99
CA PRO A 18 -21.14 -1.73 8.65
C PRO A 18 -20.01 -0.81 8.16
N GLY A 19 -19.69 0.18 9.01
CA GLY A 19 -18.33 0.55 9.38
C GLY A 19 -17.43 1.14 8.30
N ALA A 20 -17.68 2.40 7.92
CA ALA A 20 -16.56 3.30 7.68
C ALA A 20 -15.86 3.51 9.04
N ALA A 21 -14.63 3.04 9.19
CA ALA A 21 -13.83 3.38 10.37
C ALA A 21 -13.69 4.91 10.40
N ALA A 22 -14.17 5.55 11.47
CA ALA A 22 -14.19 7.00 11.58
C ALA A 22 -12.77 7.59 11.39
N ALA A 23 -12.67 8.63 10.54
CA ALA A 23 -11.43 9.38 10.34
C ALA A 23 -10.96 9.99 11.67
N ARG A 24 -9.65 9.98 11.92
CA ARG A 24 -9.04 10.65 13.07
C ARG A 24 -8.91 12.15 12.79
N GLN A 25 -8.89 12.95 13.85
CA GLN A 25 -8.67 14.38 13.75
C GLN A 25 -7.28 14.63 13.13
N GLY A 26 -7.23 15.32 11.98
CA GLY A 26 -6.00 15.57 11.21
C GLY A 26 -5.74 14.60 10.06
N ASP A 27 -6.57 13.56 9.88
CA ASP A 27 -6.54 12.77 8.65
C ASP A 27 -6.89 13.68 7.47
N VAL A 28 -6.18 13.52 6.35
CA VAL A 28 -6.47 14.20 5.07
C VAL A 28 -6.83 13.21 3.97
N PHE A 29 -6.75 11.91 4.28
CA PHE A 29 -7.09 10.81 3.38
C PHE A 29 -8.20 9.93 3.96
N GLU A 30 -9.11 9.52 3.09
CA GLU A 30 -10.19 8.60 3.41
C GLU A 30 -10.20 7.38 2.46
N PRO A 31 -10.84 6.27 2.86
CA PRO A 31 -10.89 5.06 2.05
C PRO A 31 -11.69 5.26 0.77
N ILE A 32 -11.19 4.70 -0.34
CA ILE A 32 -11.97 4.53 -1.57
C ILE A 32 -12.98 3.36 -1.43
N PRO A 33 -14.02 3.28 -2.28
CA PRO A 33 -14.97 2.18 -2.25
C PRO A 33 -14.31 0.79 -2.40
N ARG A 34 -14.81 -0.21 -1.65
CA ARG A 34 -14.24 -1.57 -1.65
C ARG A 34 -14.17 -2.20 -3.04
N ALA A 35 -15.19 -2.00 -3.88
CA ALA A 35 -15.23 -2.52 -5.24
C ALA A 35 -14.07 -1.97 -6.09
N GLU A 36 -13.66 -0.73 -5.85
CA GLU A 36 -12.53 -0.11 -6.53
C GLU A 36 -11.21 -0.70 -6.04
N CYS A 37 -11.04 -0.92 -4.73
CA CYS A 37 -9.88 -1.65 -4.20
C CYS A 37 -9.74 -3.06 -4.81
N GLN A 38 -10.86 -3.76 -4.97
CA GLN A 38 -10.88 -5.09 -5.60
C GLN A 38 -10.56 -5.03 -7.10
N HIS A 39 -11.00 -3.98 -7.79
CA HIS A 39 -10.63 -3.75 -9.18
C HIS A 39 -9.11 -3.53 -9.31
N LEU A 40 -8.52 -2.66 -8.48
CA LEU A 40 -7.08 -2.41 -8.44
C LEU A 40 -6.28 -3.66 -8.05
N GLN A 41 -6.81 -4.47 -7.13
CA GLN A 41 -6.27 -5.79 -6.79
C GLN A 41 -6.19 -6.69 -8.04
N GLY A 42 -7.28 -6.82 -8.79
CA GLY A 42 -7.30 -7.65 -10.00
C GLY A 42 -6.31 -7.17 -11.07
N LEU A 43 -6.12 -5.85 -11.21
CA LEU A 43 -5.10 -5.29 -12.09
C LEU A 43 -3.68 -5.64 -11.63
N ALA A 44 -3.39 -5.47 -10.33
CA ALA A 44 -2.08 -5.79 -9.76
C ALA A 44 -1.76 -7.30 -9.88
N GLU A 45 -2.74 -8.16 -9.59
CA GLU A 45 -2.58 -9.62 -9.70
C GLU A 45 -2.30 -10.06 -11.14
N LYS A 46 -3.02 -9.47 -12.11
CA LYS A 46 -2.78 -9.74 -13.53
C LYS A 46 -1.39 -9.27 -13.97
N ALA A 47 -0.96 -8.09 -13.51
CA ALA A 47 0.32 -7.50 -13.88
C ALA A 47 1.52 -8.32 -13.39
N LEU A 48 1.46 -8.78 -12.15
CA LEU A 48 2.56 -9.50 -11.50
C LEU A 48 2.38 -11.03 -11.49
N LYS A 49 1.27 -11.53 -12.03
CA LYS A 49 0.92 -12.97 -12.04
C LYS A 49 0.99 -13.60 -10.64
N THR A 50 0.67 -12.82 -9.62
CA THR A 50 0.79 -13.18 -8.20
C THR A 50 -0.45 -12.69 -7.46
N ARG A 51 -0.90 -13.43 -6.45
CA ARG A 51 -2.06 -13.03 -5.64
C ARG A 51 -1.69 -11.89 -4.69
N PHE A 52 -2.61 -10.94 -4.53
CA PHE A 52 -2.51 -9.88 -3.54
C PHE A 52 -3.54 -10.13 -2.45
N SER A 53 -3.19 -9.93 -1.19
CA SER A 53 -4.17 -9.81 -0.10
C SER A 53 -4.67 -8.37 -0.02
N LEU A 54 -5.98 -8.18 0.11
CA LEU A 54 -6.61 -6.87 0.29
C LEU A 54 -7.00 -6.65 1.75
N THR A 55 -6.46 -5.60 2.36
CA THR A 55 -6.88 -5.07 3.66
C THR A 55 -7.64 -3.76 3.44
N PRO A 56 -8.99 -3.75 3.57
CA PRO A 56 -9.75 -2.52 3.50
C PRO A 56 -9.51 -1.67 4.76
N ASN A 57 -9.61 -0.35 4.63
CA ASN A 57 -9.43 0.59 5.75
C ASN A 57 -8.10 0.33 6.49
N ALA A 58 -6.99 0.25 5.77
CA ALA A 58 -5.64 0.23 6.35
C ALA A 58 -5.17 1.67 6.67
N PRO A 59 -4.27 1.88 7.66
CA PRO A 59 -3.68 3.20 7.90
C PRO A 59 -2.89 3.65 6.68
N PHE A 60 -3.24 4.78 6.07
CA PHE A 60 -2.58 5.33 4.90
C PHE A 60 -1.60 6.43 5.33
N LEU A 61 -0.38 6.40 4.79
CA LEU A 61 0.64 7.42 5.02
C LEU A 61 1.26 7.81 3.68
N TYR A 62 1.21 9.10 3.39
CA TYR A 62 1.88 9.70 2.27
C TYR A 62 2.84 10.78 2.76
N MET A 63 4.13 10.50 2.59
CA MET A 63 5.19 11.46 2.85
C MET A 63 5.37 12.34 1.62
N THR A 64 5.29 13.65 1.81
CA THR A 64 5.48 14.66 0.77
C THR A 64 6.57 15.64 1.18
N GLY A 65 7.22 16.28 0.22
CA GLY A 65 8.25 17.29 0.48
C GLY A 65 9.64 16.84 0.05
N ASP A 66 10.64 17.63 0.44
CA ASP A 66 12.05 17.32 0.27
C ASP A 66 12.69 16.95 1.60
N ALA A 67 13.97 16.56 1.57
CA ALA A 67 14.72 16.15 2.74
C ALA A 67 14.75 17.19 3.88
N GLU A 68 14.44 18.45 3.58
CA GLU A 68 14.42 19.55 4.55
C GLU A 68 12.99 19.91 5.01
N ASN A 69 11.96 19.51 4.26
CA ASN A 69 10.56 19.90 4.48
C ASN A 69 9.60 18.71 4.31
N GLU A 70 9.93 17.57 4.92
CA GLU A 70 9.05 16.41 4.96
C GLU A 70 7.74 16.74 5.69
N ARG A 71 6.63 16.45 5.04
CA ARG A 71 5.28 16.57 5.56
C ARG A 71 4.58 15.23 5.43
N ASP A 72 4.12 14.74 6.57
CA ASP A 72 3.37 13.50 6.67
C ASP A 72 1.88 13.80 6.56
N GLU A 73 1.28 13.28 5.50
CA GLU A 73 -0.15 13.27 5.33
C GLU A 73 -0.69 11.87 5.64
N ALA A 74 -1.59 11.79 6.60
CA ALA A 74 -2.12 10.52 7.10
C ALA A 74 -3.61 10.36 6.81
N GLY A 75 -4.07 9.12 6.92
CA GLY A 75 -5.48 8.80 6.92
C GLY A 75 -5.74 7.32 6.80
N ARG A 76 -6.75 6.98 6.00
CA ARG A 76 -7.19 5.59 5.82
C ARG A 76 -7.32 5.30 4.33
N GLY A 77 -6.97 4.09 3.93
CA GLY A 77 -7.00 3.64 2.54
C GLY A 77 -7.26 2.14 2.44
N CYS A 78 -7.02 1.56 1.27
CA CYS A 78 -6.90 0.12 1.14
C CYS A 78 -5.50 -0.29 0.75
N LEU A 79 -5.02 -1.35 1.42
CA LEU A 79 -3.68 -1.87 1.27
C LEU A 79 -3.74 -3.23 0.58
N LEU A 80 -3.08 -3.33 -0.56
CA LEU A 80 -2.83 -4.56 -1.30
C LEU A 80 -1.41 -5.01 -1.01
N ILE A 81 -1.22 -6.27 -0.62
CA ILE A 81 0.12 -6.84 -0.37
C ILE A 81 0.29 -8.14 -1.14
N ALA A 82 1.39 -8.27 -1.86
CA ALA A 82 1.92 -9.54 -2.33
C ALA A 82 3.28 -9.80 -1.68
N LYS A 83 3.52 -11.06 -1.32
CA LYS A 83 4.80 -11.54 -0.80
C LYS A 83 5.30 -12.69 -1.66
N GLY A 84 6.61 -12.85 -1.72
CA GLY A 84 7.24 -13.94 -2.46
C GLY A 84 8.74 -13.90 -2.28
N THR A 85 9.44 -14.59 -3.17
CA THR A 85 10.90 -14.62 -3.19
C THR A 85 11.44 -14.07 -4.50
N GLY A 86 12.77 -13.97 -4.64
CA GLY A 86 13.41 -13.70 -5.93
C GLY A 86 13.13 -14.75 -7.01
N ARG A 87 12.57 -15.92 -6.67
CA ARG A 87 12.04 -16.86 -7.68
C ARG A 87 10.74 -16.38 -8.29
N ASP A 88 9.88 -15.77 -7.47
CA ASP A 88 8.58 -15.27 -7.87
C ASP A 88 8.70 -13.91 -8.57
N PHE A 89 9.73 -13.14 -8.21
CA PHE A 89 10.01 -11.80 -8.74
C PHE A 89 11.46 -11.65 -9.25
N PRO A 90 11.86 -12.39 -10.30
CA PRO A 90 13.24 -12.37 -10.81
C PRO A 90 13.67 -11.02 -11.40
N GLU A 91 12.73 -10.18 -11.79
CA GLU A 91 12.99 -8.88 -12.42
C GLU A 91 13.41 -7.76 -11.45
N GLY A 92 13.25 -7.97 -10.14
CA GLY A 92 13.60 -7.01 -9.11
C GLY A 92 12.63 -5.85 -8.90
N PRO A 93 12.77 -5.08 -7.79
CA PRO A 93 11.75 -4.13 -7.33
C PRO A 93 11.39 -3.04 -8.34
N ALA A 94 12.38 -2.45 -9.02
CA ALA A 94 12.14 -1.39 -9.99
C ALA A 94 11.33 -1.86 -11.21
N ALA A 95 11.46 -3.13 -11.60
CA ALA A 95 10.66 -3.70 -12.69
C ALA A 95 9.23 -4.03 -12.24
N LEU A 96 9.04 -4.47 -10.98
CA LEU A 96 7.71 -4.67 -10.39
C LEU A 96 6.94 -3.34 -10.33
N ASP A 97 7.60 -2.27 -9.85
CA ASP A 97 7.05 -0.91 -9.85
C ASP A 97 6.59 -0.49 -11.26
N ARG A 98 7.46 -0.59 -12.26
CA ARG A 98 7.13 -0.25 -13.65
C ARG A 98 5.92 -1.03 -14.18
N LYS A 99 5.86 -2.35 -13.93
CA LYS A 99 4.73 -3.19 -14.36
C LYS A 99 3.41 -2.75 -13.73
N LEU A 100 3.43 -2.42 -12.44
CA LEU A 100 2.25 -1.92 -11.73
C LEU A 100 1.80 -0.56 -12.27
N ARG A 101 2.73 0.38 -12.48
CA ARG A 101 2.41 1.69 -13.10
C ARG A 101 1.78 1.54 -14.49
N GLN A 102 2.27 0.60 -15.30
CA GLN A 102 1.70 0.30 -16.61
C GLN A 102 0.30 -0.35 -16.52
N ALA A 103 0.05 -1.16 -15.48
CA ALA A 103 -1.23 -1.82 -15.26
C ALA A 103 -2.32 -0.85 -14.78
N PHE A 104 -1.95 0.18 -14.02
CA PHE A 104 -2.86 1.23 -13.54
C PHE A 104 -3.09 2.31 -14.61
N GLN A 105 -3.66 1.90 -15.74
CA GLN A 105 -4.00 2.82 -16.83
C GLN A 105 -4.93 3.95 -16.34
N GLY A 106 -4.63 5.19 -16.77
CA GLY A 106 -5.39 6.37 -16.36
C GLY A 106 -4.91 7.03 -15.05
N TRP A 107 -3.91 6.45 -14.38
CA TRP A 107 -3.19 7.09 -13.28
C TRP A 107 -1.94 7.79 -13.80
N THR A 108 -1.63 8.97 -13.24
CA THR A 108 -0.48 9.79 -13.63
C THR A 108 0.59 9.73 -12.56
N ALA A 109 1.85 9.53 -12.94
CA ALA A 109 2.96 9.56 -11.99
C ALA A 109 3.11 10.96 -11.38
N THR A 110 3.32 11.03 -10.07
CA THR A 110 3.64 12.28 -9.39
C THR A 110 5.14 12.51 -9.39
N ASP A 111 5.58 13.72 -9.73
CA ASP A 111 6.98 14.12 -9.62
C ASP A 111 7.46 14.20 -8.15
N SER A 112 6.54 14.21 -7.19
CA SER A 112 6.77 14.38 -5.74
C SER A 112 7.00 13.08 -4.96
N GLY A 113 7.18 11.95 -5.64
CA GLY A 113 7.12 10.62 -5.00
C GLY A 113 8.39 9.78 -5.03
N PHE A 114 9.52 10.30 -5.54
CA PHE A 114 10.76 9.54 -5.57
C PHE A 114 11.65 9.88 -4.37
N TYR A 115 11.42 9.17 -3.27
CA TYR A 115 12.40 9.05 -2.20
C TYR A 115 12.53 7.56 -1.90
N GLY A 116 13.69 6.98 -2.24
CA GLY A 116 14.10 5.69 -1.67
C GLY A 116 14.02 5.83 -0.16
N ASN A 117 13.31 4.94 0.55
CA ASN A 117 13.92 3.74 1.10
C ASN A 117 12.81 2.86 1.71
N TYR A 118 12.39 1.80 1.02
CA TYR A 118 11.87 0.64 1.75
C TYR A 118 12.94 -0.44 1.67
N GLU A 119 13.88 -0.29 2.61
CA GLU A 119 14.95 -1.22 2.95
C GLU A 119 15.86 -1.63 1.78
N THR A 120 16.98 -0.91 1.72
CA THR A 120 18.25 -1.29 1.08
C THR A 120 18.28 -1.56 -0.43
N SER A 121 17.16 -1.84 -1.10
CA SER A 121 17.08 -2.21 -2.53
C SER A 121 15.73 -1.91 -3.22
N GLY A 122 14.76 -1.36 -2.48
CA GLY A 122 13.39 -1.13 -2.95
C GLY A 122 13.16 0.15 -3.75
N GLY A 123 11.98 0.26 -4.35
CA GLY A 123 11.47 1.45 -5.01
C GLY A 123 10.08 1.83 -4.50
N ARG A 124 9.83 3.13 -4.40
CA ARG A 124 8.52 3.71 -4.09
C ARG A 124 8.11 4.64 -5.22
N SER A 125 6.86 4.57 -5.65
CA SER A 125 6.28 5.54 -6.58
C SER A 125 4.89 5.94 -6.12
N ALA A 126 4.46 7.13 -6.52
CA ALA A 126 3.12 7.61 -6.27
C ALA A 126 2.47 7.99 -7.59
N LEU A 127 1.18 7.66 -7.71
CA LEU A 127 0.34 7.94 -8.85
C LEU A 127 -0.94 8.64 -8.39
N THR A 128 -1.47 9.54 -9.20
CA THR A 128 -2.73 10.24 -8.93
C THR A 128 -3.77 9.98 -10.00
N GLN A 129 -5.04 9.99 -9.60
CA GLN A 129 -6.19 9.96 -10.51
C GLN A 129 -7.35 10.78 -9.93
N GLY A 130 -7.39 12.07 -10.27
CA GLY A 130 -8.32 13.02 -9.65
C GLY A 130 -7.88 13.33 -8.21
N ASP A 131 -8.78 13.13 -7.26
CA ASP A 131 -8.54 13.24 -5.81
C ASP A 131 -7.93 11.96 -5.20
N ARG A 132 -7.75 10.90 -5.98
CA ARG A 132 -7.18 9.64 -5.51
C ARG A 132 -5.66 9.64 -5.62
N LEU A 133 -5.04 9.00 -4.64
CA LEU A 133 -3.60 8.78 -4.56
C LEU A 133 -3.33 7.30 -4.36
N LEU A 134 -2.43 6.77 -5.17
CA LEU A 134 -1.95 5.39 -5.13
C LEU A 134 -0.44 5.42 -4.90
N VAL A 135 0.03 4.68 -3.91
CA VAL A 135 1.45 4.51 -3.59
C VAL A 135 1.83 3.06 -3.87
N ILE A 136 2.85 2.86 -4.69
CA ILE A 136 3.45 1.56 -4.95
C ILE A 136 4.75 1.49 -4.16
N GLU A 137 4.95 0.40 -3.43
CA GLU A 137 6.21 0.08 -2.78
C GLU A 137 6.59 -1.34 -3.18
N ALA A 138 7.80 -1.53 -3.69
CA ALA A 138 8.35 -2.85 -3.93
C ALA A 138 9.74 -2.90 -3.30
N GLY A 139 10.02 -3.94 -2.54
CA GLY A 139 11.33 -4.14 -1.92
C GLY A 139 11.56 -5.60 -1.59
N TRP A 140 12.79 -5.90 -1.19
CA TRP A 140 13.12 -7.21 -0.63
C TRP A 140 14.08 -7.06 0.54
N GLU A 141 13.97 -8.00 1.46
CA GLU A 141 14.89 -8.18 2.58
C GLU A 141 15.60 -9.53 2.42
N PRO A 142 16.88 -9.64 2.82
CA PRO A 142 17.54 -10.93 2.83
C PRO A 142 16.91 -11.84 3.90
N THR A 143 16.97 -13.16 3.69
CA THR A 143 16.87 -14.09 4.82
C THR A 143 18.05 -13.90 5.78
N THR A 144 17.88 -14.29 7.05
CA THR A 144 18.96 -14.25 8.06
C THR A 144 20.24 -14.97 7.62
N GLU A 145 20.12 -16.08 6.88
CA GLU A 145 21.25 -16.81 6.28
C GLU A 145 21.99 -15.96 5.24
N ALA A 146 21.26 -15.30 4.33
CA ALA A 146 21.84 -14.42 3.33
C ALA A 146 22.48 -13.20 3.97
N GLU A 147 21.88 -12.64 5.03
CA GLU A 147 22.45 -11.52 5.75
C GLU A 147 23.78 -11.87 6.44
N ALA A 148 23.84 -13.03 7.11
CA ALA A 148 25.10 -13.53 7.67
C ALA A 148 26.17 -13.79 6.58
N LEU A 149 25.77 -14.28 5.41
CA LEU A 149 26.66 -14.44 4.26
C LEU A 149 27.16 -13.09 3.74
N ALA A 150 26.30 -12.08 3.68
CA ALA A 150 26.63 -10.71 3.28
C ALA A 150 27.72 -10.14 4.19
N GLN A 151 27.55 -10.26 5.51
CA GLN A 151 28.55 -9.80 6.49
C GLN A 151 29.92 -10.45 6.27
N LYS A 152 29.98 -11.71 5.83
CA LYS A 152 31.25 -12.40 5.56
C LYS A 152 31.86 -12.06 4.21
N LYS A 153 31.04 -11.96 3.16
CA LYS A 153 31.50 -11.85 1.76
C LYS A 153 31.52 -10.42 1.24
N CYS A 154 30.90 -9.51 1.96
CA CYS A 154 30.55 -8.17 1.53
C CYS A 154 30.46 -7.17 2.72
N PRO A 155 31.42 -7.18 3.68
CA PRO A 155 31.28 -6.48 4.97
C PRO A 155 31.20 -4.95 4.91
N GLN A 156 31.63 -4.34 3.80
CA GLN A 156 31.76 -2.88 3.64
C GLN A 156 30.90 -2.35 2.49
N SER A 157 30.00 -3.16 1.96
CA SER A 157 29.19 -2.78 0.81
C SER A 157 27.70 -2.81 1.16
N PRO A 158 26.88 -1.95 0.56
CA PRO A 158 25.43 -2.01 0.68
C PRO A 158 24.89 -3.40 0.28
N ILE A 159 23.85 -3.87 0.95
CA ILE A 159 23.41 -5.27 0.84
C ILE A 159 22.89 -5.65 -0.55
N ASP A 160 22.38 -4.68 -1.32
CA ASP A 160 21.95 -4.82 -2.71
C ASP A 160 23.12 -5.16 -3.64
N THR A 161 24.32 -4.64 -3.36
CA THR A 161 25.54 -5.01 -4.09
C THR A 161 26.00 -6.45 -3.78
N CYS A 162 25.54 -7.00 -2.65
CA CYS A 162 25.86 -8.35 -2.19
C CYS A 162 24.92 -9.41 -2.78
N VAL A 163 23.87 -9.01 -3.52
CA VAL A 163 22.83 -9.90 -4.07
C VAL A 163 23.39 -11.04 -4.91
N LYS A 164 24.55 -10.83 -5.56
CA LYS A 164 25.26 -11.87 -6.35
C LYS A 164 25.67 -13.11 -5.55
N TYR A 165 25.70 -13.01 -4.22
CA TYR A 165 25.99 -14.13 -3.32
C TYR A 165 24.73 -14.84 -2.81
N PHE A 166 23.54 -14.29 -3.06
CA PHE A 166 22.28 -14.81 -2.55
C PHE A 166 21.60 -15.71 -3.57
N LYS A 167 20.95 -16.76 -3.09
CA LYS A 167 20.01 -17.55 -3.90
C LYS A 167 18.72 -16.75 -4.08
N PRO A 168 17.97 -16.93 -5.18
CA PRO A 168 16.68 -16.25 -5.36
C PRO A 168 15.69 -16.50 -4.21
N THR A 169 15.70 -17.68 -3.60
CA THR A 169 14.86 -18.02 -2.44
C THR A 169 15.22 -17.26 -1.16
N GLN A 170 16.40 -16.63 -1.12
CA GLN A 170 16.89 -15.88 0.04
C GLN A 170 16.56 -14.38 -0.05
N LEU A 171 15.94 -13.94 -1.14
CA LEU A 171 15.43 -12.57 -1.30
C LEU A 171 13.94 -12.59 -0.99
N LEU A 172 13.52 -12.07 0.16
CA LEU A 172 12.13 -12.05 0.62
C LEU A 172 11.46 -10.77 0.13
N TYR A 173 10.68 -10.86 -0.94
CA TYR A 173 10.02 -9.72 -1.55
C TYR A 173 8.70 -9.38 -0.85
N THR A 174 8.48 -8.08 -0.69
CA THR A 174 7.18 -7.50 -0.34
C THR A 174 6.84 -6.42 -1.36
N VAL A 175 5.67 -6.57 -1.99
CA VAL A 175 5.10 -5.58 -2.91
C VAL A 175 3.81 -5.07 -2.28
N LYS A 176 3.69 -3.75 -2.12
CA LYS A 176 2.54 -3.07 -1.57
C LYS A 176 1.97 -2.10 -2.59
N VAL A 177 0.64 -2.04 -2.66
CA VAL A 177 -0.08 -0.97 -3.34
C VAL A 177 -1.08 -0.41 -2.35
N HIS A 178 -0.92 0.85 -2.01
CA HIS A 178 -1.76 1.55 -1.06
C HIS A 178 -2.57 2.62 -1.80
N VAL A 179 -3.88 2.68 -1.56
CA VAL A 179 -4.75 3.63 -2.26
C VAL A 179 -5.66 4.33 -1.29
N ALA A 180 -5.78 5.64 -1.41
CA ALA A 180 -6.72 6.45 -0.66
C ALA A 180 -7.24 7.61 -1.52
N ARG A 181 -8.30 8.26 -1.04
CA ARG A 181 -8.84 9.49 -1.61
C ARG A 181 -8.51 10.66 -0.69
N ARG A 182 -8.02 11.76 -1.23
CA ARG A 182 -7.83 13.00 -0.48
C ARG A 182 -9.20 13.59 -0.17
N MET A 183 -9.44 13.94 1.09
CA MET A 183 -10.64 14.67 1.46
C MET A 183 -10.57 16.09 0.88
N GLU A 184 -11.67 16.57 0.31
CA GLU A 184 -11.75 17.97 -0.08
C GLU A 184 -11.51 18.84 1.16
N ALA A 185 -10.52 19.74 1.09
CA ALA A 185 -10.37 20.74 2.13
C ALA A 185 -11.65 21.59 2.15
N HIS A 186 -12.41 21.53 3.24
CA HIS A 186 -13.42 22.55 3.53
C HIS A 186 -12.67 23.89 3.59
N ARG A 187 -12.68 24.63 2.48
CA ARG A 187 -12.23 26.02 2.43
C ARG A 187 -13.21 26.92 3.16
#